data_AF-A0A1U7ZXT4-F1
#
_entry.id   AF-A0A1U7ZXT4-F1
#
_cell.length_a   1.000
_cell.length_b   1.000
_cell.length_c   1.000
_cell.angle_alpha   90.00
_cell.angle_beta   90.00
_cell.angle_gamma   90.00
#
_symmetry.space_group_name_H-M   'P 1'
#
loop_
_entity.id
_entity.type
_entity.pdbx_description
1 polymer ?
#
loop_
_entity_poly.entity_id
_entity_poly.type
_entity_poly.pdbx_seq_one_letter_code
_entity_poly.pdbx_strand_id
1 'polypeptide(L)'
;MDDKKKANRGNMSTQSVAARQRRRKITEKTQELGKLIPGGNKMTTAEMFQAAFKYVKFLQAQVGILEFMGSIFQETGKDQFHIEKLQVLVSPTIQEKLYLEEKCLVPLGSVQTIAKDHDIQSNPLISEGLKLFGQSEHL
;
A
#
# COMPACT_ATOMS: atom_id res chain seq x y z
N MET A 1 13.84 -26.51 -62.74
CA MET A 1 14.69 -25.94 -61.68
C MET A 1 13.74 -25.47 -60.60
N ASP A 2 13.47 -26.35 -59.63
CA ASP A 2 12.50 -26.11 -58.57
C ASP A 2 13.21 -25.50 -57.36
N ASP A 3 13.13 -24.17 -57.25
CA ASP A 3 13.61 -23.42 -56.08
C ASP A 3 12.72 -23.72 -54.87
N LYS A 4 13.15 -24.73 -54.11
CA LYS A 4 12.52 -25.18 -52.88
C LYS A 4 12.70 -24.14 -51.77
N LYS A 5 11.72 -23.26 -51.65
CA LYS A 5 11.43 -22.38 -50.50
C LYS A 5 11.39 -23.21 -49.20
N LYS A 6 12.54 -23.37 -48.54
CA LYS A 6 12.65 -24.04 -47.24
C LYS A 6 12.31 -23.02 -46.15
N ALA A 7 11.07 -23.08 -45.67
CA ALA A 7 10.63 -22.35 -44.50
C ALA A 7 11.55 -22.67 -43.31
N ASN A 8 12.29 -21.67 -42.83
CA ASN A 8 13.12 -21.73 -41.63
C ASN A 8 12.23 -21.81 -40.38
N ARG A 9 11.56 -22.94 -40.18
CA ARG A 9 10.90 -23.29 -38.92
C ARG A 9 11.85 -24.19 -38.14
N GLY A 10 12.46 -23.60 -37.10
CA GLY A 10 12.90 -24.35 -35.93
C GLY A 10 14.36 -24.80 -35.93
N ASN A 11 15.22 -23.96 -35.36
CA ASN A 11 16.07 -24.44 -34.27
C ASN A 11 16.40 -23.24 -33.36
N MET A 12 15.45 -22.85 -32.51
CA MET A 12 15.71 -21.85 -31.47
C MET A 12 16.73 -22.47 -30.50
N SER A 13 17.91 -21.86 -30.36
CA SER A 13 18.95 -22.37 -29.46
C SER A 13 18.41 -22.51 -28.03
N THR A 14 18.93 -23.47 -27.25
CA THR A 14 18.58 -23.64 -25.83
C THR A 14 18.68 -22.32 -25.05
N GLN A 15 19.68 -21.49 -25.37
CA GLN A 15 19.85 -20.15 -24.80
C GLN A 15 18.68 -19.22 -25.12
N SER A 16 18.18 -19.23 -26.35
CA SER A 16 17.04 -18.39 -26.74
C SER A 16 15.72 -18.84 -26.08
N VAL A 17 15.53 -20.14 -25.89
CA VAL A 17 14.39 -20.71 -25.15
C VAL A 17 14.46 -20.28 -23.68
N ALA A 18 15.61 -20.44 -23.04
CA ALA A 18 15.82 -20.02 -21.65
C ALA A 18 15.61 -18.51 -21.47
N ALA A 19 16.14 -17.68 -22.38
CA ALA A 19 15.93 -16.24 -22.37
C ALA A 19 14.44 -15.86 -22.51
N ARG A 20 13.70 -16.55 -23.38
CA ARG A 20 12.26 -16.33 -23.54
C ARG A 20 11.47 -16.71 -22.29
N GLN A 21 11.81 -17.84 -21.66
CA GLN A 21 11.20 -18.26 -20.40
C GLN A 21 11.45 -17.24 -19.28
N ARG A 22 12.69 -16.73 -19.16
CA ARG A 22 13.01 -15.65 -18.20
C ARG A 22 12.14 -14.42 -18.44
N ARG A 23 12.04 -13.96 -19.70
CA ARG A 23 11.22 -12.78 -20.06
C ARG A 23 9.74 -12.99 -19.72
N ARG A 24 9.19 -14.17 -20.03
CA ARG A 24 7.80 -14.53 -19.65
C ARG A 24 7.58 -14.44 -18.15
N LYS A 25 8.46 -15.06 -17.36
CA LYS A 25 8.38 -15.03 -15.89
C LYS A 25 8.47 -13.60 -15.33
N ILE A 26 9.30 -12.74 -15.94
CA ILE A 26 9.37 -11.32 -15.57
C ILE A 26 8.04 -10.64 -15.89
N THR A 27 7.52 -10.79 -17.11
CA THR A 27 6.24 -10.18 -17.53
C THR A 27 5.08 -10.63 -16.64
N GLU A 28 4.98 -11.92 -16.32
CA GLU A 28 3.95 -12.47 -15.43
C GLU A 28 4.03 -11.80 -14.04
N LYS A 29 5.21 -11.72 -13.43
CA LYS A 29 5.39 -11.04 -12.14
C LYS A 29 5.08 -9.55 -12.19
N THR A 30 5.49 -8.87 -13.26
CA THR A 30 5.19 -7.45 -13.47
C THR A 30 3.67 -7.23 -13.59
N GLN A 31 2.95 -8.12 -14.28
CA GLN A 31 1.49 -8.05 -14.39
C GLN A 31 0.79 -8.31 -13.05
N GLU A 32 1.24 -9.30 -12.28
CA GLU A 32 0.70 -9.54 -10.93
C GLU A 32 0.94 -8.35 -10.00
N LEU A 33 2.13 -7.74 -10.07
CA LEU A 33 2.40 -6.51 -9.32
C LEU A 33 1.39 -5.40 -9.70
N GLY A 34 1.12 -5.20 -10.99
CA GLY A 34 0.18 -4.18 -11.47
C GLY A 34 -1.25 -4.32 -10.92
N LYS A 35 -1.70 -5.55 -10.60
CA LYS A 35 -3.00 -5.81 -9.97
C LYS A 35 -3.06 -5.43 -8.50
N LEU A 36 -1.92 -5.43 -7.81
CA LEU A 36 -1.84 -5.14 -6.38
C LEU A 36 -1.66 -3.64 -6.09
N ILE A 37 -1.12 -2.89 -7.05
CA ILE A 37 -0.87 -1.46 -6.90
C ILE A 37 -2.12 -0.66 -7.33
N PRO A 38 -2.59 0.30 -6.51
CA PRO A 38 -3.66 1.22 -6.89
C PRO A 38 -3.34 1.92 -8.23
N GLY A 39 -4.25 1.78 -9.20
CA GLY A 39 -4.04 2.28 -10.56
C GLY A 39 -2.90 1.62 -11.37
N GLY A 40 -2.24 0.58 -10.87
CA GLY A 40 -1.03 -0.02 -11.47
C GLY A 40 -1.24 -0.53 -12.90
N ASN A 41 -2.44 -1.05 -13.21
CA ASN A 41 -2.79 -1.51 -14.56
C ASN A 41 -2.80 -0.40 -15.63
N LYS A 42 -2.80 0.88 -15.23
CA LYS A 42 -2.80 2.04 -16.13
C LYS A 42 -1.45 2.74 -16.22
N MET A 43 -0.43 2.21 -15.53
CA MET A 43 0.90 2.82 -15.41
C MET A 43 1.92 2.14 -16.32
N THR A 44 2.94 2.89 -16.72
CA THR A 44 4.15 2.28 -17.30
C THR A 44 4.87 1.44 -16.25
N THR A 45 5.77 0.55 -16.68
CA THR A 45 6.52 -0.30 -15.75
C THR A 45 7.34 0.49 -14.73
N ALA A 46 7.96 1.60 -15.13
CA ALA A 46 8.75 2.44 -14.22
C ALA A 46 7.87 3.15 -13.18
N GLU A 47 6.77 3.75 -13.63
CA GLU A 47 5.78 4.39 -12.74
C GLU A 47 5.17 3.38 -11.77
N MET A 48 4.83 2.18 -12.24
CA MET A 48 4.29 1.12 -11.40
C MET A 48 5.27 0.70 -10.29
N PHE A 49 6.57 0.60 -10.58
CA PHE A 49 7.56 0.30 -9.55
C PHE A 49 7.69 1.42 -8.51
N GLN A 50 7.65 2.68 -8.94
CA GLN A 50 7.67 3.81 -8.02
C GLN A 50 6.40 3.88 -7.17
N ALA A 51 5.23 3.66 -7.78
CA ALA A 51 3.95 3.58 -7.10
C ALA A 51 3.92 2.40 -6.11
N ALA A 52 4.50 1.25 -6.46
CA ALA A 52 4.63 0.12 -5.57
C ALA A 52 5.43 0.47 -4.30
N PHE A 53 6.57 1.16 -4.45
CA PHE A 53 7.35 1.62 -3.31
C PHE A 53 6.53 2.54 -2.39
N LYS A 54 5.86 3.54 -2.97
CA LYS A 54 5.01 4.47 -2.21
C LYS A 54 3.86 3.75 -1.50
N TYR A 55 3.21 2.82 -2.19
CA TYR A 55 2.11 2.06 -1.62
C TYR A 55 2.55 1.17 -0.46
N VAL A 56 3.71 0.51 -0.56
CA VAL A 56 4.28 -0.25 0.58
C VAL A 56 4.54 0.66 1.78
N LYS A 57 5.08 1.88 1.57
CA LYS A 57 5.29 2.84 2.66
C LYS A 57 3.99 3.26 3.33
N PHE A 58 2.96 3.51 2.52
CA PHE A 58 1.63 3.81 3.01
C PHE A 58 1.04 2.65 3.84
N LEU A 59 1.15 1.41 3.36
CA LEU A 59 0.65 0.24 4.10
C LEU A 59 1.41 0.01 5.40
N GLN A 60 2.73 0.22 5.41
CA GLN A 60 3.52 0.19 6.64
C GLN A 60 3.02 1.21 7.66
N ALA A 61 2.69 2.43 7.23
CA ALA A 61 2.13 3.46 8.11
C ALA A 61 0.75 3.03 8.66
N GLN A 62 -0.12 2.47 7.81
CA GLN A 62 -1.43 1.96 8.26
C GLN A 62 -1.29 0.82 9.28
N VAL A 63 -0.40 -0.14 9.04
CA VAL A 63 -0.14 -1.25 9.97
C VAL A 63 0.40 -0.71 11.29
N GLY A 64 1.34 0.23 11.27
CA GLY A 64 1.88 0.83 12.49
C GLY A 64 0.80 1.54 13.34
N ILE A 65 -0.15 2.24 12.69
CA ILE A 65 -1.30 2.84 13.37
C ILE A 65 -2.18 1.76 14.00
N LEU A 66 -2.46 0.67 13.28
CA LEU A 66 -3.28 -0.45 13.76
C LEU A 66 -2.64 -1.19 14.95
N GLU A 67 -1.33 -1.41 14.90
CA GLU A 67 -0.58 -2.02 16.00
C GLU A 67 -0.60 -1.14 17.24
N PHE A 68 -0.34 0.17 17.08
CA PHE A 68 -0.42 1.15 18.16
C PHE A 68 -1.83 1.22 18.80
N MET A 69 -2.85 1.18 17.96
CA MET A 69 -4.24 1.07 18.38
C MET A 69 -4.45 -0.19 19.22
N GLY A 70 -4.01 -1.35 18.72
CA GLY A 70 -4.09 -2.62 19.44
C GLY A 70 -3.41 -2.58 20.82
N SER A 71 -2.29 -1.86 20.96
CA SER A 71 -1.65 -1.67 22.27
C SER A 71 -2.44 -0.76 23.22
N ILE A 72 -3.09 0.30 22.73
CA ILE A 72 -3.91 1.19 23.56
C ILE A 72 -5.20 0.49 24.02
N PHE A 73 -5.83 -0.29 23.15
CA PHE A 73 -7.12 -0.91 23.45
C PHE A 73 -7.02 -2.06 24.46
N GLN A 74 -5.86 -2.67 24.65
CA GLN A 74 -5.64 -3.66 25.73
C GLN A 74 -5.76 -3.06 27.15
N GLU A 75 -5.56 -1.75 27.32
CA GLU A 75 -5.66 -1.10 28.64
C GLU A 75 -7.08 -0.66 29.01
N THR A 76 -8.00 -0.60 28.05
CA THR A 76 -9.36 -0.11 28.26
C THR A 76 -10.37 -1.15 27.80
N GLY A 77 -10.81 -2.04 28.70
CA GLY A 77 -11.69 -3.20 28.42
C GLY A 77 -13.10 -2.88 27.88
N LYS A 78 -13.18 -2.21 26.73
CA LYS A 78 -14.36 -1.95 25.91
C LYS A 78 -14.19 -2.67 24.56
N ASP A 79 -14.00 -3.97 24.65
CA ASP A 79 -13.78 -4.87 23.52
C ASP A 79 -15.09 -5.26 22.86
N GLN A 80 -15.46 -4.58 21.76
CA GLN A 80 -16.22 -5.18 20.65
C GLN A 80 -16.37 -4.19 19.48
N PHE A 81 -16.54 -2.89 19.79
CA PHE A 81 -17.07 -1.89 18.85
C PHE A 81 -16.07 -1.41 17.78
N HIS A 82 -14.78 -1.74 17.91
CA HIS A 82 -13.73 -1.23 17.03
C HIS A 82 -13.31 -2.19 15.91
N ILE A 83 -13.30 -3.51 16.11
CA ILE A 83 -12.78 -4.46 15.10
C ILE A 83 -13.61 -4.42 13.80
N GLU A 84 -14.93 -4.32 13.92
CA GLU A 84 -15.84 -4.26 12.76
C GLU A 84 -15.65 -2.98 11.94
N LYS A 85 -15.40 -1.84 12.61
CA LYS A 85 -15.05 -0.57 11.94
C LYS A 85 -13.66 -0.61 11.31
N LEU A 86 -12.72 -1.41 11.84
CA LEU A 86 -11.38 -1.60 11.26
C LEU A 86 -11.39 -2.52 10.04
N GLN A 87 -12.42 -3.35 9.84
CA GLN A 87 -12.58 -4.10 8.60
C GLN A 87 -12.73 -3.17 7.37
N VAL A 88 -13.16 -1.92 7.57
CA VAL A 88 -13.18 -0.91 6.48
C VAL A 88 -11.77 -0.61 5.95
N LEU A 89 -10.73 -0.76 6.78
CA LEU A 89 -9.34 -0.49 6.43
C LEU A 89 -8.74 -1.56 5.54
N VAL A 90 -9.26 -2.78 5.60
CA VAL A 90 -8.85 -3.87 4.70
C VAL A 90 -9.65 -3.89 3.40
N SER A 91 -10.64 -2.99 3.22
CA SER A 91 -11.38 -2.86 1.97
C SER A 91 -10.49 -2.30 0.87
N PRO A 92 -10.29 -3.00 -0.26
CA PRO A 92 -9.43 -2.54 -1.35
C PRO A 92 -9.83 -1.15 -1.87
N THR A 93 -11.13 -0.89 -1.98
CA THR A 93 -11.66 0.39 -2.47
C THR A 93 -11.31 1.55 -1.53
N ILE A 94 -11.39 1.33 -0.22
CA ILE A 94 -11.09 2.35 0.79
C ILE A 94 -9.58 2.57 0.85
N GLN A 95 -8.79 1.50 0.84
CA GLN A 95 -7.35 1.56 0.84
C GLN A 95 -6.81 2.31 -0.39
N GLU A 96 -7.40 2.10 -1.57
CA GLU A 96 -7.07 2.85 -2.79
C GLU A 96 -7.43 4.34 -2.66
N LYS A 97 -8.60 4.68 -2.10
CA LYS A 97 -8.99 6.08 -1.87
C LYS A 97 -8.08 6.80 -0.88
N LEU A 98 -7.80 6.16 0.25
CA LEU A 98 -6.91 6.68 1.27
C LEU A 98 -5.49 6.89 0.74
N TYR A 99 -5.00 5.95 -0.07
CA TYR A 99 -3.69 6.08 -0.72
C TYR A 99 -3.64 7.26 -1.69
N LEU A 100 -4.68 7.43 -2.52
CA LEU A 100 -4.75 8.56 -3.47
C LEU A 100 -4.83 9.92 -2.78
N GLU A 101 -5.45 9.99 -1.60
CA GLU A 101 -5.53 11.21 -0.80
C GLU A 101 -4.35 11.39 0.16
N GLU A 102 -3.39 10.45 0.20
CA GLU A 102 -2.28 10.40 1.15
C GLU A 102 -2.72 10.47 2.63
N LYS A 103 -3.89 9.89 2.94
CA LYS A 103 -4.50 9.92 4.28
C LYS A 103 -4.48 8.55 4.93
N CYS A 104 -4.27 8.52 6.25
CA CYS A 104 -4.49 7.33 7.06
C CYS A 104 -5.69 7.55 7.99
N LEU A 105 -6.43 6.47 8.29
CA LEU A 105 -7.51 6.52 9.26
C LEU A 105 -6.95 6.24 10.65
N VAL A 106 -7.29 7.12 11.60
CA VAL A 106 -6.90 7.01 13.00
C VAL A 106 -8.14 7.33 13.85
N PRO A 107 -8.50 6.50 14.84
CA PRO A 107 -9.56 6.86 15.78
C PRO A 107 -9.18 8.10 16.57
N LEU A 108 -10.15 8.99 16.76
CA LEU A 108 -9.94 10.23 17.50
C LEU A 108 -9.44 9.99 18.94
N GLY A 109 -9.93 8.94 19.61
CA GLY A 109 -9.47 8.56 20.95
C GLY A 109 -7.99 8.20 21.01
N SER A 110 -7.44 7.60 19.94
CA SER A 110 -6.01 7.30 19.83
C SER A 110 -5.19 8.59 19.68
N VAL A 111 -5.66 9.54 18.85
CA VAL A 111 -5.03 10.87 18.67
C VAL A 111 -5.01 11.65 19.99
N GLN A 112 -6.10 11.64 20.74
CA GLN A 112 -6.19 12.30 22.04
C GLN A 112 -5.26 11.69 23.09
N THR A 113 -5.03 10.38 23.03
CA THR A 113 -4.10 9.69 23.93
C THR A 113 -2.66 10.04 23.58
N ILE A 114 -2.30 10.05 22.28
CA ILE A 114 -0.99 10.49 21.78
C ILE A 114 -0.71 11.94 22.17
N ALA A 115 -1.71 12.84 22.05
CA ALA A 115 -1.54 14.25 22.38
C ALA A 115 -1.27 14.50 23.88
N LYS A 116 -1.53 13.51 24.74
CA LYS A 116 -1.23 13.56 26.19
C LYS A 116 0.14 12.99 26.55
N ASP A 117 0.81 12.32 25.61
CA ASP A 117 2.14 11.75 25.83
C ASP A 117 3.19 12.86 26.02
N HIS A 118 4.03 12.72 27.04
CA HIS A 118 5.00 13.74 27.43
C HIS A 118 6.08 13.98 26.37
N ASP A 119 6.56 12.92 25.71
CA ASP A 119 7.59 13.03 24.68
C ASP A 119 7.02 13.70 23.42
N ILE A 120 5.76 13.42 23.09
CA ILE A 120 5.05 14.09 22.00
C ILE A 120 4.76 15.56 22.32
N GLN A 121 4.36 15.90 23.54
CA GLN A 121 4.14 17.28 23.97
C GLN A 121 5.43 18.10 24.00
N SER A 122 6.56 17.45 24.32
CA SER A 122 7.87 18.10 24.29
C SER A 122 8.31 18.50 22.87
N ASN A 123 7.69 17.91 21.84
CA ASN A 123 7.92 18.28 20.45
C ASN A 123 6.89 19.32 19.97
N PRO A 124 7.26 20.61 19.83
CA PRO A 124 6.33 21.67 19.51
C PRO A 124 5.66 21.48 18.14
N LEU A 125 6.40 21.01 17.13
CA LEU A 125 5.88 20.80 15.77
C LEU A 125 4.80 19.71 15.72
N ILE A 126 5.00 18.62 16.47
CA ILE A 126 4.04 17.52 16.52
C ILE A 126 2.83 17.92 17.38
N SER A 127 3.05 18.56 18.53
CA SER A 127 1.96 18.97 19.42
C SER A 127 1.02 20.01 18.78
N GLU A 128 1.56 20.94 17.98
CA GLU A 128 0.76 21.94 17.26
C GLU A 128 -0.08 21.28 16.17
N GLY A 129 0.51 20.36 15.39
CA GLY A 129 -0.22 19.57 14.40
C GLY A 129 -1.39 18.80 15.02
N LEU A 130 -1.16 18.13 16.16
CA LEU A 130 -2.20 17.36 16.87
C LEU A 130 -3.34 18.24 17.41
N LYS A 131 -3.06 19.47 17.82
CA LYS A 131 -4.10 20.43 18.27
C LYS A 131 -5.04 20.83 17.13
N LEU A 132 -4.53 20.99 15.91
CA LEU A 132 -5.33 21.32 14.73
C LEU A 132 -6.30 20.17 14.36
N PHE A 133 -5.88 18.91 14.53
CA PHE A 133 -6.76 17.75 14.30
C PHE A 133 -7.97 17.72 15.24
N GLY A 134 -7.80 18.16 16.50
CA GLY A 134 -8.90 18.24 17.48
C GLY A 134 -9.90 19.38 17.24
N GLN A 135 -9.58 20.36 16.39
CA GLN A 135 -10.42 21.53 16.11
C GLN A 135 -11.33 21.35 14.88
N SER A 136 -11.20 20.23 14.16
CA SER A 136 -11.91 19.98 12.90
C SER A 136 -13.35 19.47 13.07
N GLU A 137 -13.88 19.40 14.30
CA GLU A 137 -15.26 18.94 14.60
C GLU A 137 -16.33 20.06 14.57
N HIS A 138 -16.00 21.26 14.08
CA HIS A 138 -16.97 22.35 13.88
C HIS A 138 -17.08 22.76 12.42
N LEU A 139 -17.75 21.94 11.61
CA LEU A 139 -18.42 22.34 10.37
C LEU A 139 -19.53 21.34 10.01
#